data_AF-A0A067PKV2-F1
#
_entry.id   AF-A0A067PKV2-F1
#
_cell.length_a   1.000
_cell.length_b   1.000
_cell.length_c   1.000
_cell.angle_alpha   90.00
_cell.angle_beta   90.00
_cell.angle_gamma   90.00
#
_symmetry.space_group_name_H-M   'P 1'
#
loop_
_entity.id
_entity.type
_entity.pdbx_description
1 polymer ?
#
loop_
_entity_poly.entity_id
_entity_poly.type
_entity_poly.pdbx_seq_one_letter_code
_entity_poly.pdbx_strand_id
1 'polypeptide(L)'
;MLPPEYDSVHPMDAFYPSQPTFVRQPLNYHLYTQPLPSTFSHTYFIPDTIREELQKRSELIRTAPAPGLNLPEELAGYHTLVPLEHVGGERRKFGNWYSSVYRATSSKDGSAYALRRIENYRLAQQTAFTVIEKWARIHHPNIIYVREAFTTRAFNDNSLVVAYDYHPNSTTLFEAHIKPKAPIFANGRLQAQSQYVPERTLWTYIVQIANAIKGVHDQGLAVRTIDVTKVLITGKNRIRISSCGIVDVLTFDARQDMALLQQEDLVMFGRLIFALCCSNIAAIGNMQKAVDTLSKNYTNDVKNVALFLVTKPGPHKSIGHLFDMIGSRLLIEMDEMQNSVDRLESELMSELENSRLVRLLCKMGFINERPEFVHEPRWSETGDRYIIKLFRDYVFHQVDENGNPVVNLSHVLTCLSKLDAGTDERIMLVSRDEQSCLVVSYKEIKACMDSTFSDLARGSSS
;
A
#
# COMPACT_ATOMS: atom_id res chain seq x y z
N MET A 1 44.46 12.67 -32.78
CA MET A 1 43.47 13.57 -33.38
C MET A 1 42.44 12.73 -34.11
N LEU A 2 41.28 12.54 -33.49
CA LEU A 2 40.06 11.94 -34.04
C LEU A 2 38.94 12.96 -33.74
N PRO A 3 38.02 13.22 -34.68
CA PRO A 3 37.00 14.27 -34.55
C PRO A 3 35.85 13.84 -33.62
N PRO A 4 35.08 14.80 -33.06
CA PRO A 4 33.99 14.50 -32.14
C PRO A 4 32.77 13.98 -32.91
N GLU A 5 32.17 12.89 -32.41
CA GLU A 5 30.88 12.39 -32.89
C GLU A 5 29.78 13.40 -32.56
N TYR A 6 29.01 13.73 -33.59
CA TYR A 6 27.83 14.59 -33.54
C TYR A 6 26.70 13.86 -32.81
N ASP A 7 26.14 14.49 -31.78
CA ASP A 7 24.80 14.15 -31.26
C ASP A 7 23.77 14.31 -32.39
N SER A 8 23.39 13.20 -33.01
CA SER A 8 22.28 13.15 -33.95
C SER A 8 20.96 13.09 -33.16
N VAL A 9 20.45 14.25 -32.79
CA VAL A 9 19.04 14.41 -32.43
C VAL A 9 18.22 14.02 -33.67
N HIS A 10 17.53 12.89 -33.63
CA HIS A 10 16.68 12.45 -34.73
C HIS A 10 15.57 13.50 -34.97
N PRO A 11 15.32 13.92 -36.23
CA PRO A 11 14.29 14.93 -36.54
C PRO A 11 12.84 14.48 -36.24
N MET A 12 12.63 13.26 -35.76
CA MET A 12 11.32 12.68 -35.46
C MET A 12 10.84 12.92 -34.02
N ASP A 13 11.71 13.30 -33.09
CA ASP A 13 11.32 13.59 -31.70
C ASP A 13 10.55 14.92 -31.55
N ALA A 14 10.53 15.77 -32.59
CA ALA A 14 9.79 17.02 -32.60
C ALA A 14 8.26 16.86 -32.80
N PHE A 15 7.78 15.65 -33.15
CA PHE A 15 6.38 15.40 -33.46
C PHE A 15 5.59 14.70 -32.35
N TYR A 16 6.23 14.27 -31.26
CA TYR A 16 5.53 13.79 -30.09
C TYR A 16 5.33 14.94 -29.10
N PRO A 17 4.08 15.36 -28.82
CA PRO A 17 3.86 16.25 -27.69
C PRO A 17 4.40 15.57 -26.43
N SER A 18 5.13 16.32 -25.60
CA SER A 18 5.44 15.93 -24.22
C SER A 18 4.18 15.32 -23.61
N GLN A 19 4.28 14.10 -23.05
CA GLN A 19 3.12 13.42 -22.48
C GLN A 19 2.31 14.39 -21.62
N PRO A 20 1.01 14.56 -21.87
CA PRO A 20 0.22 15.51 -21.13
C PRO A 20 0.26 15.15 -19.65
N THR A 21 0.61 16.11 -18.81
CA THR A 21 0.46 16.02 -17.36
C THR A 21 -1.03 15.83 -17.08
N PHE A 22 -1.46 14.59 -16.90
CA PHE A 22 -2.87 14.28 -16.66
C PHE A 22 -3.34 14.98 -15.39
N VAL A 23 -4.19 16.00 -15.55
CA VAL A 23 -4.96 16.60 -14.45
C VAL A 23 -5.94 15.54 -13.97
N ARG A 24 -5.59 14.84 -12.88
CA ARG A 24 -6.43 13.79 -12.32
C ARG A 24 -7.64 14.40 -11.62
N GLN A 25 -8.81 13.91 -11.99
CA GLN A 25 -10.08 14.24 -11.33
C GLN A 25 -10.05 13.71 -9.88
N PRO A 26 -10.67 14.41 -8.91
CA PRO A 26 -10.74 13.97 -7.53
C PRO A 26 -11.42 12.61 -7.39
N LEU A 27 -10.97 11.81 -6.43
CA LEU A 27 -11.52 10.48 -6.18
C LEU A 27 -13.02 10.52 -5.94
N ASN A 28 -13.76 9.94 -6.88
CA ASN A 28 -15.19 9.73 -6.75
C ASN A 28 -15.46 8.25 -7.01
N TYR A 29 -15.60 7.47 -5.94
CA TYR A 29 -15.70 6.01 -6.01
C TYR A 29 -16.80 5.55 -6.97
N HIS A 30 -17.90 6.29 -7.07
CA HIS A 30 -19.02 6.03 -7.99
C HIS A 30 -18.70 6.28 -9.47
N LEU A 31 -17.60 6.98 -9.78
CA LEU A 31 -17.12 7.20 -11.15
C LEU A 31 -16.13 6.12 -11.62
N TYR A 32 -15.40 5.48 -10.69
CA TYR A 32 -14.48 4.40 -11.01
C TYR A 32 -15.19 3.05 -11.16
N THR A 33 -16.28 2.85 -10.43
CA THR A 33 -17.10 1.63 -10.51
C THR A 33 -18.52 1.98 -10.07
N GLN A 34 -19.51 1.77 -10.93
CA GLN A 34 -20.91 1.76 -10.48
C GLN A 34 -21.17 0.47 -9.67
N PRO A 35 -22.10 0.47 -8.71
CA PRO A 35 -22.49 -0.75 -8.01
C PRO A 35 -22.75 -1.85 -9.04
N LEU A 36 -22.09 -3.01 -8.88
CA LEU A 36 -22.34 -4.15 -9.75
C LEU A 36 -23.86 -4.42 -9.76
N PRO A 37 -24.49 -4.55 -10.94
CA PRO A 37 -25.90 -4.92 -11.00
C PRO A 37 -26.10 -6.21 -10.20
N SER A 38 -27.23 -6.37 -9.51
CA SER A 38 -27.50 -7.51 -8.61
C SER A 38 -27.40 -8.89 -9.28
N THR A 39 -27.38 -8.91 -10.63
CA THR A 39 -27.17 -10.11 -11.46
C THR A 39 -25.71 -10.59 -11.48
N PHE A 40 -24.76 -9.76 -11.03
CA PHE A 40 -23.34 -10.10 -10.94
C PHE A 40 -23.05 -10.58 -9.52
N SER A 41 -22.81 -11.88 -9.34
CA SER A 41 -22.49 -12.40 -8.01
C SER A 41 -21.17 -11.80 -7.50
N HIS A 42 -21.12 -11.48 -6.21
CA HIS A 42 -19.97 -10.88 -5.51
C HIS A 42 -18.69 -11.76 -5.46
N THR A 43 -18.60 -12.83 -6.26
CA THR A 43 -17.58 -13.88 -6.16
C THR A 43 -16.48 -13.82 -7.21
N TYR A 44 -16.64 -13.04 -8.29
CA TYR A 44 -15.68 -13.04 -9.41
C TYR A 44 -14.62 -11.93 -9.33
N PHE A 45 -14.83 -10.95 -8.46
CA PHE A 45 -13.97 -9.78 -8.35
C PHE A 45 -13.60 -9.54 -6.90
N ILE A 46 -12.51 -8.81 -6.69
CA ILE A 46 -12.11 -8.39 -5.35
C ILE A 46 -13.25 -7.65 -4.60
N PRO A 47 -13.39 -7.85 -3.28
CA PRO A 47 -14.36 -7.15 -2.45
C PRO A 47 -14.19 -5.63 -2.51
N ASP A 48 -15.30 -4.88 -2.46
CA ASP A 48 -15.30 -3.41 -2.50
C ASP A 48 -14.41 -2.79 -1.43
N THR A 49 -14.41 -3.34 -0.22
CA THR A 49 -13.56 -2.84 0.88
C THR A 49 -12.07 -2.89 0.57
N ILE A 50 -11.60 -3.95 -0.12
CA ILE A 50 -10.20 -4.10 -0.53
C ILE A 50 -9.93 -3.18 -1.72
N ARG A 51 -10.83 -3.18 -2.71
CA ARG A 51 -10.73 -2.35 -3.91
C ARG A 51 -10.61 -0.87 -3.55
N GLU A 52 -11.51 -0.34 -2.73
CA GLU A 52 -11.52 1.07 -2.32
C GLU A 52 -10.24 1.44 -1.56
N GLU A 53 -9.78 0.58 -0.64
CA GLU A 53 -8.54 0.82 0.10
C GLU A 53 -7.32 0.82 -0.83
N LEU A 54 -7.21 -0.13 -1.75
CA LEU A 54 -6.11 -0.19 -2.71
C LEU A 54 -6.13 0.98 -3.71
N GLN A 55 -7.32 1.38 -4.19
CA GLN A 55 -7.49 2.55 -5.05
C GLN A 55 -7.05 3.83 -4.33
N LYS A 56 -7.51 4.02 -3.09
CA LYS A 56 -7.11 5.17 -2.25
C LYS A 56 -5.60 5.21 -2.06
N ARG A 57 -4.96 4.08 -1.74
CA ARG A 57 -3.49 4.01 -1.62
C ARG A 57 -2.79 4.37 -2.92
N SER A 58 -3.29 3.84 -4.03
CA SER A 58 -2.73 4.04 -5.36
C SER A 58 -2.83 5.49 -5.83
N GLU A 59 -3.88 6.21 -5.45
CA GLU A 59 -4.03 7.63 -5.71
C GLU A 59 -3.10 8.48 -4.82
N LEU A 60 -3.02 8.16 -3.52
CA LEU A 60 -2.13 8.87 -2.59
C LEU A 60 -0.65 8.81 -3.00
N ILE A 61 -0.21 7.67 -3.55
CA ILE A 61 1.13 7.52 -4.11
C ILE A 61 1.37 8.49 -5.28
N ARG A 62 0.33 8.75 -6.07
CA ARG A 62 0.38 9.51 -7.33
C ARG A 62 -0.13 10.94 -7.22
N THR A 63 -0.43 11.41 -6.02
CA THR A 63 -0.91 12.78 -5.78
C THR A 63 0.19 13.79 -6.11
N ALA A 64 -0.16 14.81 -6.87
CA ALA A 64 0.72 15.93 -7.19
C ALA A 64 0.66 17.01 -6.08
N PRO A 65 1.72 17.81 -5.89
CA PRO A 65 1.69 18.92 -4.94
C PRO A 65 0.62 19.95 -5.28
N ALA A 66 0.00 20.51 -4.25
CA ALA A 66 -0.85 21.68 -4.43
C ALA A 66 -0.02 22.87 -4.95
N PRO A 67 -0.56 23.68 -5.89
CA PRO A 67 0.11 24.89 -6.34
C PRO A 67 0.41 25.86 -5.19
N GLY A 68 1.53 26.60 -5.28
CA GLY A 68 1.85 27.68 -4.34
C GLY A 68 2.53 27.25 -3.03
N LEU A 69 2.90 25.97 -2.86
CA LEU A 69 3.59 25.49 -1.65
C LEU A 69 5.07 25.88 -1.55
N ASN A 70 5.66 26.48 -2.59
CA ASN A 70 7.08 26.88 -2.65
C ASN A 70 8.04 25.77 -2.17
N LEU A 71 7.76 24.53 -2.56
CA LEU A 71 8.62 23.39 -2.26
C LEU A 71 9.76 23.31 -3.28
N PRO A 72 10.92 22.75 -2.90
CA PRO A 72 11.99 22.51 -3.86
C PRO A 72 11.52 21.58 -4.98
N GLU A 73 11.94 21.86 -6.21
CA GLU A 73 11.63 21.01 -7.37
C GLU A 73 12.29 19.63 -7.24
N GLU A 74 13.56 19.63 -6.80
CA GLU A 74 14.34 18.43 -6.54
C GLU A 74 15.26 18.62 -5.32
N LEU A 75 15.49 17.54 -4.58
CA LEU A 75 16.57 17.47 -3.59
C LEU A 75 17.10 16.04 -3.47
N ALA A 76 18.41 15.88 -3.69
CA ALA A 76 19.13 14.60 -3.58
C ALA A 76 18.47 13.45 -4.38
N GLY A 77 18.04 13.71 -5.63
CA GLY A 77 17.37 12.70 -6.46
C GLY A 77 15.92 12.41 -6.08
N TYR A 78 15.30 13.24 -5.23
CA TYR A 78 13.88 13.19 -4.89
C TYR A 78 13.15 14.41 -5.45
N HIS A 79 12.01 14.18 -6.11
CA HIS A 79 11.20 15.23 -6.72
C HIS A 79 9.70 15.06 -6.40
N THR A 80 8.87 16.00 -6.86
CA THR A 80 7.41 15.97 -6.68
C THR A 80 7.01 15.82 -5.21
N LEU A 81 7.53 16.69 -4.35
CA LEU A 81 7.28 16.66 -2.92
C LEU A 81 5.85 17.04 -2.59
N VAL A 82 5.17 16.24 -1.77
CA VAL A 82 3.80 16.49 -1.28
C VAL A 82 3.79 16.42 0.23
N PRO A 83 3.40 17.50 0.94
CA PRO A 83 3.27 17.46 2.40
C PRO A 83 2.27 16.38 2.83
N LEU A 84 2.66 15.52 3.76
CA LEU A 84 1.79 14.50 4.36
C LEU A 84 1.03 15.02 5.58
N GLU A 85 1.41 16.19 6.08
CA GLU A 85 0.80 16.86 7.22
C GLU A 85 0.04 18.10 6.73
N HIS A 86 -0.99 18.51 7.47
CA HIS A 86 -1.84 19.62 7.07
C HIS A 86 -1.04 20.95 6.98
N VAL A 87 -1.07 21.58 5.81
CA VAL A 87 -0.42 22.86 5.56
C VAL A 87 -1.29 23.97 6.13
N GLY A 88 -0.79 24.71 7.14
CA GLY A 88 -1.51 25.85 7.76
C GLY A 88 -1.87 25.69 9.24
N GLY A 89 -1.49 24.58 9.89
CA GLY A 89 -1.61 24.40 11.34
C GLY A 89 -0.35 24.77 12.13
N GLU A 90 -0.37 24.55 13.45
CA GLU A 90 0.83 24.68 14.28
C GLU A 90 1.97 23.80 13.79
N ARG A 91 3.18 24.37 13.74
CA ARG A 91 4.38 23.65 13.31
C ARG A 91 4.66 22.50 14.28
N ARG A 92 4.72 21.28 13.75
CA ARG A 92 4.95 20.08 14.56
C ARG A 92 6.40 20.03 15.03
N LYS A 93 6.57 19.63 16.29
CA LYS A 93 7.87 19.41 16.89
C LYS A 93 8.24 17.92 16.92
N PHE A 94 9.52 17.64 16.68
CA PHE A 94 10.18 16.39 16.96
C PHE A 94 11.19 16.66 18.08
N GLY A 95 10.83 16.34 19.32
CA GLY A 95 11.58 16.81 20.48
C GLY A 95 11.66 18.33 20.50
N ASN A 96 12.87 18.88 20.41
CA ASN A 96 13.12 20.32 20.40
C ASN A 96 13.18 20.95 19.00
N TRP A 97 13.12 20.15 17.94
CA TRP A 97 13.23 20.61 16.56
C TRP A 97 11.87 20.70 15.88
N TYR A 98 11.75 21.58 14.89
CA TYR A 98 10.60 21.55 13.99
C TYR A 98 10.80 20.47 12.92
N SER A 99 9.73 19.73 12.63
CA SER A 99 9.77 18.66 11.65
C SER A 99 8.54 18.70 10.74
N SER A 100 8.77 18.35 9.48
CA SER A 100 7.73 18.14 8.47
C SER A 100 7.98 16.82 7.74
N VAL A 101 6.93 16.27 7.14
CA VAL A 101 7.03 15.03 6.35
C VAL A 101 6.45 15.25 4.97
N TYR A 102 7.17 14.78 3.96
CA TYR A 102 6.76 14.84 2.57
C TYR A 102 6.73 13.44 1.97
N ARG A 103 5.75 13.14 1.11
CA ARG A 103 5.91 12.11 0.09
C ARG A 103 6.77 12.70 -1.02
N ALA A 104 7.77 11.98 -1.49
CA ALA A 104 8.52 12.34 -2.69
C ALA A 104 8.64 11.13 -3.62
N THR A 105 8.93 11.37 -4.88
CA THR A 105 9.24 10.33 -5.87
C THR A 105 10.75 10.30 -6.07
N SER A 106 11.37 9.12 -6.07
CA SER A 106 12.79 8.99 -6.38
C SER A 106 13.01 8.97 -7.90
N SER A 107 13.97 9.76 -8.38
CA SER A 107 14.42 9.72 -9.78
C SER A 107 15.09 8.39 -10.16
N LYS A 108 15.54 7.60 -9.17
CA LYS A 108 16.29 6.36 -9.40
C LYS A 108 15.39 5.18 -9.79
N ASP A 109 14.25 5.03 -9.12
CA ASP A 109 13.38 3.87 -9.25
C ASP A 109 11.90 4.23 -9.49
N GLY A 110 11.55 5.52 -9.53
CA GLY A 110 10.18 6.00 -9.69
C GLY A 110 9.26 5.71 -8.51
N SER A 111 9.78 5.16 -7.40
CA SER A 111 8.99 4.79 -6.23
C SER A 111 8.77 5.96 -5.29
N ALA A 112 7.69 5.89 -4.51
CA ALA A 112 7.35 6.90 -3.51
C ALA A 112 8.05 6.62 -2.17
N TYR A 113 8.59 7.68 -1.57
CA TYR A 113 9.30 7.66 -0.28
C TYR A 113 8.73 8.72 0.66
N ALA A 114 8.84 8.48 1.97
CA ALA A 114 8.54 9.45 3.00
C ALA A 114 9.84 10.16 3.42
N LEU A 115 9.93 11.45 3.15
CA LEU A 115 11.04 12.30 3.57
C LEU A 115 10.65 13.04 4.84
N ARG A 116 11.27 12.68 5.97
CA ARG A 116 11.13 13.45 7.21
C ARG A 116 12.24 14.49 7.27
N ARG A 117 11.84 15.75 7.24
CA ARG A 117 12.72 16.92 7.38
C ARG A 117 12.79 17.34 8.84
N ILE A 118 14.00 17.67 9.28
CA ILE A 118 14.28 18.41 10.52
C ILE A 118 14.86 19.76 10.11
N GLU A 119 14.15 20.82 10.48
CA GLU A 119 14.49 22.19 10.11
C GLU A 119 15.64 22.76 10.95
N ASN A 120 16.36 23.72 10.38
CA ASN A 120 17.45 24.45 11.03
C ASN A 120 18.51 23.55 11.69
N TYR A 121 18.73 22.36 11.14
CA TYR A 121 19.75 21.43 11.60
C TYR A 121 21.09 21.73 10.93
N ARG A 122 22.15 21.84 11.76
CA ARG A 122 23.53 21.93 11.29
C ARG A 122 24.27 20.67 11.74
N LEU A 123 24.76 19.91 10.76
CA LEU A 123 25.55 18.72 11.03
C LEU A 123 26.87 19.11 11.70
N ALA A 124 27.09 18.60 12.91
CA ALA A 124 28.35 18.83 13.62
C ALA A 124 29.44 17.85 13.18
N GLN A 125 29.10 16.57 13.03
CA GLN A 125 30.04 15.50 12.70
C GLN A 125 29.44 14.60 11.61
N GLN A 126 30.16 14.39 10.51
CA GLN A 126 29.71 13.50 9.43
C GLN A 126 29.58 12.04 9.89
N THR A 127 30.33 11.64 10.92
CA THR A 127 30.25 10.31 11.54
C THR A 127 28.86 9.99 12.09
N ALA A 128 28.01 11.00 12.36
CA ALA A 128 26.62 10.79 12.75
C ALA A 128 25.81 9.97 11.73
N PHE A 129 26.14 10.07 10.44
CA PHE A 129 25.46 9.31 9.39
C PHE A 129 25.85 7.83 9.32
N THR A 130 26.95 7.41 9.97
CA THR A 130 27.31 5.98 10.04
C THR A 130 26.23 5.15 10.76
N VAL A 131 25.44 5.77 11.66
CA VAL A 131 24.32 5.09 12.31
C VAL A 131 23.16 4.87 11.33
N ILE A 132 22.97 5.76 10.36
CA ILE A 132 21.97 5.59 9.29
C ILE A 132 22.34 4.42 8.39
N GLU A 133 23.62 4.21 8.10
CA GLU A 133 24.08 3.03 7.36
C GLU A 133 23.77 1.71 8.10
N LYS A 134 23.82 1.72 9.44
CA LYS A 134 23.39 0.56 10.25
C LYS A 134 21.87 0.37 10.18
N TRP A 135 21.10 1.45 10.30
CA TRP A 135 19.63 1.42 10.17
C TRP A 135 19.18 0.95 8.78
N ALA A 136 19.90 1.33 7.73
CA ALA A 136 19.66 0.87 6.37
C ALA A 136 19.96 -0.63 6.16
N ARG A 137 20.49 -1.35 7.16
CA ARG A 137 20.63 -2.82 7.12
C ARG A 137 19.52 -3.54 7.89
N ILE A 138 18.70 -2.81 8.66
CA ILE A 138 17.60 -3.40 9.44
C ILE A 138 16.37 -3.53 8.55
N HIS A 139 16.11 -4.76 8.11
CA HIS A 139 14.84 -5.12 7.46
C HIS A 139 13.91 -5.80 8.47
N HIS A 140 12.89 -5.10 8.93
CA HIS A 140 11.96 -5.62 9.92
C HIS A 140 10.49 -5.26 9.59
N PRO A 141 9.53 -6.20 9.67
CA PRO A 141 8.15 -5.96 9.24
C PRO A 141 7.40 -4.88 10.04
N ASN A 142 7.86 -4.59 11.27
CA ASN A 142 7.29 -3.59 12.19
C ASN A 142 8.15 -2.33 12.35
N ILE A 143 9.09 -2.09 11.44
CA ILE A 143 9.89 -0.85 11.39
C ILE A 143 9.75 -0.29 9.97
N ILE A 144 9.51 1.01 9.84
CA ILE A 144 9.57 1.64 8.51
C ILE A 144 11.03 1.71 8.10
N TYR A 145 11.33 1.09 6.97
CA TYR A 145 12.70 0.93 6.50
C TYR A 145 13.36 2.28 6.24
N VAL A 146 14.57 2.46 6.80
CA VAL A 146 15.38 3.67 6.63
C VAL A 146 16.22 3.49 5.38
N ARG A 147 16.11 4.42 4.43
CA ARG A 147 16.83 4.35 3.15
C ARG A 147 18.17 5.06 3.24
N GLU A 148 18.12 6.35 3.54
CA GLU A 148 19.28 7.21 3.58
C GLU A 148 18.98 8.49 4.38
N ALA A 149 20.02 9.26 4.65
CA ALA A 149 19.90 10.58 5.25
C ALA A 149 20.93 11.53 4.63
N PHE A 150 20.54 12.79 4.51
CA PHE A 150 21.39 13.82 3.93
C PHE A 150 21.02 15.19 4.49
N THR A 151 21.96 16.14 4.38
CA THR A 151 21.67 17.55 4.64
C THR A 151 21.38 18.30 3.36
N THR A 152 20.47 19.26 3.39
CA THR A 152 20.14 20.08 2.22
C THR A 152 19.92 21.55 2.59
N ARG A 153 20.13 22.43 1.60
CA ARG A 153 19.76 23.85 1.65
C ARG A 153 18.59 24.21 0.74
N ALA A 154 18.01 23.23 0.04
CA ALA A 154 16.97 23.45 -0.96
C ALA A 154 15.70 24.10 -0.37
N PHE A 155 15.44 23.92 0.93
CA PHE A 155 14.31 24.54 1.62
C PHE A 155 14.61 25.94 2.18
N ASN A 156 15.68 26.61 1.72
CA ASN A 156 16.13 27.92 2.19
C ASN A 156 16.58 27.97 3.67
N ASP A 157 16.89 26.81 4.27
CA ASP A 157 17.53 26.67 5.57
C ASP A 157 18.52 25.49 5.55
N ASN A 158 19.32 25.29 6.61
CA ASN A 158 20.06 24.03 6.72
C ASN A 158 19.12 22.98 7.32
N SER A 159 18.83 21.93 6.57
CA SER A 159 17.90 20.88 6.99
C SER A 159 18.60 19.53 6.98
N LEU A 160 18.23 18.67 7.93
CA LEU A 160 18.45 17.22 7.85
C LEU A 160 17.20 16.60 7.22
N VAL A 161 17.39 15.68 6.28
CA VAL A 161 16.31 14.87 5.72
C VAL A 161 16.69 13.41 5.88
N VAL A 162 15.76 12.61 6.39
CA VAL A 162 15.87 11.14 6.42
C VAL A 162 14.76 10.56 5.56
N ALA A 163 15.15 9.71 4.61
CA ALA A 163 14.25 9.07 3.68
C ALA A 163 13.85 7.67 4.18
N TYR A 164 12.55 7.38 4.08
CA TYR A 164 11.95 6.12 4.53
C TYR A 164 11.03 5.54 3.45
N ASP A 165 10.77 4.25 3.53
CA ASP A 165 9.68 3.63 2.74
C ASP A 165 8.35 4.33 3.02
N TYR A 166 7.63 4.67 1.94
CA TYR A 166 6.30 5.26 2.07
C TYR A 166 5.22 4.20 2.22
N HIS A 167 4.42 4.31 3.27
CA HIS A 167 3.22 3.51 3.46
C HIS A 167 1.98 4.40 3.27
N PRO A 168 1.31 4.33 2.11
CA PRO A 168 0.15 5.18 1.83
C PRO A 168 -1.01 4.90 2.77
N ASN A 169 -1.83 5.92 3.02
CA ASN A 169 -3.00 5.85 3.91
C ASN A 169 -2.67 5.46 5.37
N SER A 170 -1.42 5.62 5.80
CA SER A 170 -1.03 5.35 7.18
C SER A 170 -1.59 6.39 8.14
N THR A 171 -1.93 5.95 9.35
CA THR A 171 -2.39 6.83 10.44
C THR A 171 -1.57 6.59 11.68
N THR A 172 -1.28 7.65 12.45
CA THR A 172 -0.59 7.47 13.74
C THR A 172 -1.52 6.80 14.76
N LEU A 173 -0.96 6.06 15.74
CA LEU A 173 -1.75 5.56 16.87
C LEU A 173 -2.46 6.70 17.63
N PHE A 174 -1.84 7.89 17.68
CA PHE A 174 -2.45 9.08 18.25
C PHE A 174 -3.74 9.47 17.51
N GLU A 175 -3.70 9.59 16.18
CA GLU A 175 -4.87 9.93 15.38
C GLU A 175 -5.97 8.86 15.45
N ALA A 176 -5.59 7.59 15.55
CA ALA A 176 -6.53 6.48 15.63
C ALA A 176 -7.28 6.43 16.96
N HIS A 177 -6.56 6.62 18.08
CA HIS A 177 -7.03 6.21 19.42
C HIS A 177 -7.06 7.32 20.48
N ILE A 178 -6.37 8.44 20.27
CA ILE A 178 -6.24 9.51 21.29
C ILE A 178 -6.81 10.84 20.82
N LYS A 179 -6.69 11.16 19.53
CA LYS A 179 -7.21 12.41 18.98
C LYS A 179 -8.71 12.49 19.26
N PRO A 180 -9.22 13.56 19.89
CA PRO A 180 -10.64 13.72 20.13
C PRO A 180 -11.42 13.64 18.82
N LYS A 181 -12.41 12.74 18.78
CA LYS A 181 -13.31 12.57 17.64
C LYS A 181 -14.56 13.41 17.87
N ALA A 182 -15.11 13.99 16.80
CA ALA A 182 -16.37 14.71 16.88
C ALA A 182 -17.47 13.77 17.41
N PRO A 183 -18.37 14.27 18.29
CA PRO A 183 -19.50 13.48 18.77
C PRO A 183 -20.39 13.07 17.58
N ILE A 184 -20.95 11.86 17.67
CA ILE A 184 -21.88 11.35 16.65
C ILE A 184 -23.30 11.56 17.14
N PHE A 185 -24.20 11.93 16.24
CA PHE A 185 -25.64 11.85 16.48
C PHE A 185 -26.08 10.38 16.40
N ALA A 186 -26.37 9.77 17.54
CA ALA A 186 -26.90 8.42 17.64
C ALA A 186 -28.15 8.44 18.52
N ASN A 187 -29.23 7.79 18.06
CA ASN A 187 -30.51 7.72 18.78
C ASN A 187 -31.05 9.11 19.19
N GLY A 188 -30.92 10.10 18.31
CA GLY A 188 -31.42 11.47 18.54
C GLY A 188 -30.64 12.28 19.59
N ARG A 189 -29.47 11.81 20.04
CA ARG A 189 -28.60 12.52 20.98
C ARG A 189 -27.17 12.57 20.47
N LEU A 190 -26.46 13.66 20.80
CA LEU A 190 -25.02 13.74 20.64
C LEU A 190 -24.35 12.82 21.65
N GLN A 191 -23.64 11.81 21.17
CA GLN A 191 -22.88 10.88 22.00
C GLN A 191 -21.38 10.99 21.70
N ALA A 192 -20.58 11.02 22.76
CA ALA A 192 -19.13 10.94 22.64
C ALA A 192 -18.75 9.53 22.15
N GLN A 193 -17.82 9.46 21.19
CA GLN A 193 -17.32 8.18 20.72
C GLN A 193 -16.43 7.53 21.79
N SER A 194 -16.63 6.24 22.04
CA SER A 194 -15.69 5.44 22.84
C SER A 194 -14.31 5.45 22.18
N GLN A 195 -13.27 5.77 22.95
CA GLN A 195 -11.88 5.79 22.50
C GLN A 195 -11.04 4.65 23.07
N TYR A 196 -11.69 3.65 23.69
CA TYR A 196 -10.97 2.51 24.24
C TYR A 196 -10.42 1.61 23.14
N VAL A 197 -9.15 1.23 23.26
CA VAL A 197 -8.52 0.25 22.37
C VAL A 197 -8.97 -1.14 22.82
N PRO A 198 -9.62 -1.95 21.96
CA PRO A 198 -9.95 -3.32 22.32
C PRO A 198 -8.69 -4.10 22.72
N GLU A 199 -8.76 -4.90 23.78
CA GLU A 199 -7.59 -5.57 24.34
C GLU A 199 -6.88 -6.49 23.32
N ARG A 200 -7.65 -7.18 22.45
CA ARG A 200 -7.08 -7.97 21.35
C ARG A 200 -6.17 -7.13 20.44
N THR A 201 -6.62 -5.94 20.06
CA THR A 201 -5.87 -4.99 19.24
C THR A 201 -4.65 -4.46 19.99
N LEU A 202 -4.78 -4.20 21.30
CA LEU A 202 -3.66 -3.77 22.13
C LEU A 202 -2.57 -4.85 22.19
N TRP A 203 -2.92 -6.13 22.35
CA TRP A 203 -1.96 -7.23 22.33
C TRP A 203 -1.23 -7.35 20.99
N THR A 204 -1.94 -7.21 19.88
CA THR A 204 -1.34 -7.13 18.53
C THR A 204 -0.28 -6.01 18.46
N TYR A 205 -0.58 -4.83 19.03
CA TYR A 205 0.41 -3.74 19.08
C TYR A 205 1.60 -4.07 19.98
N ILE A 206 1.34 -4.65 21.16
CA ILE A 206 2.39 -5.01 22.13
C ILE A 206 3.36 -6.01 21.50
N VAL A 207 2.86 -7.08 20.89
CA VAL A 207 3.70 -8.12 20.25
C VAL A 207 4.52 -7.52 19.11
N GLN A 208 3.91 -6.71 18.24
CA GLN A 208 4.61 -6.12 17.10
C GLN A 208 5.68 -5.09 17.50
N ILE A 209 5.44 -4.28 18.54
CA ILE A 209 6.45 -3.35 19.07
C ILE A 209 7.56 -4.12 19.78
N ALA A 210 7.24 -5.15 20.58
CA ALA A 210 8.24 -6.00 21.23
C ALA A 210 9.14 -6.68 20.19
N ASN A 211 8.56 -7.20 19.10
CA ASN A 211 9.29 -7.77 17.96
C ASN A 211 10.25 -6.76 17.33
N ALA A 212 9.78 -5.53 17.07
CA ALA A 212 10.62 -4.45 16.54
C ALA A 212 11.78 -4.09 17.48
N ILE A 213 11.51 -3.92 18.78
CA ILE A 213 12.52 -3.60 19.79
C ILE A 213 13.59 -4.70 19.82
N LYS A 214 13.17 -5.97 19.86
CA LYS A 214 14.10 -7.10 19.87
C LYS A 214 15.00 -7.09 18.63
N GLY A 215 14.41 -6.94 17.44
CA GLY A 215 15.17 -6.92 16.19
C GLY A 215 16.21 -5.79 16.13
N VAL A 216 15.96 -4.66 16.78
CA VAL A 216 16.91 -3.54 16.87
C VAL A 216 17.96 -3.79 17.95
N HIS A 217 17.55 -4.28 19.12
CA HIS A 217 18.44 -4.55 20.27
C HIS A 217 19.45 -5.66 19.95
N ASP A 218 19.03 -6.71 19.25
CA ASP A 218 19.90 -7.81 18.79
C ASP A 218 21.01 -7.33 17.84
N GLN A 219 20.81 -6.19 17.16
CA GLN A 219 21.80 -5.56 16.27
C GLN A 219 22.68 -4.51 16.98
N GLY A 220 22.59 -4.41 18.31
CA GLY A 220 23.37 -3.45 19.11
C GLY A 220 22.95 -2.00 18.88
N LEU A 221 21.67 -1.77 18.55
CA LEU A 221 21.06 -0.45 18.41
C LEU A 221 19.93 -0.27 19.44
N ALA A 222 19.39 0.95 19.51
CA ALA A 222 18.21 1.31 20.27
C ALA A 222 17.22 2.05 19.34
N VAL A 223 15.92 1.91 19.58
CA VAL A 223 14.86 2.46 18.73
C VAL A 223 14.72 3.97 18.91
N ARG A 224 14.81 4.46 20.15
CA ARG A 224 14.83 5.88 20.57
C ARG A 224 13.59 6.73 20.23
N THR A 225 12.60 6.18 19.52
CA THR A 225 11.40 6.92 19.06
C THR A 225 10.11 6.11 19.20
N ILE A 226 9.79 5.65 20.42
CA ILE A 226 8.59 4.84 20.68
C ILE A 226 7.51 5.68 21.35
N ASP A 227 6.59 6.25 20.56
CA ASP A 227 5.41 6.94 21.06
C ASP A 227 4.24 6.88 20.08
N VAL A 228 3.05 7.25 20.55
CA VAL A 228 1.79 7.17 19.80
C VAL A 228 1.77 8.02 18.51
N THR A 229 2.64 9.02 18.39
CA THR A 229 2.78 9.86 17.18
C THR A 229 3.81 9.32 16.19
N LYS A 230 4.59 8.30 16.59
CA LYS A 230 5.68 7.72 15.79
C LYS A 230 5.43 6.26 15.42
N VAL A 231 4.44 5.61 16.02
CA VAL A 231 3.96 4.30 15.56
C VAL A 231 2.77 4.51 14.62
N LEU A 232 2.90 3.98 13.39
CA LEU A 232 1.89 4.09 12.34
C LEU A 232 1.11 2.78 12.21
N ILE A 233 -0.21 2.88 12.08
CA ILE A 233 -1.08 1.85 11.53
C ILE A 233 -0.96 1.95 10.01
N THR A 234 -0.52 0.86 9.38
CA THR A 234 -0.17 0.80 7.94
C THR A 234 -1.01 -0.22 7.17
N GLY A 235 -1.95 -0.87 7.86
CA GLY A 235 -2.85 -1.88 7.35
C GLY A 235 -3.68 -2.46 8.49
N LYS A 236 -4.58 -3.41 8.16
CA LYS A 236 -5.37 -4.11 9.16
C LYS A 236 -4.42 -4.89 10.09
N ASN A 237 -4.54 -4.66 11.40
CA ASN A 237 -3.71 -5.28 12.43
C ASN A 237 -2.20 -5.14 12.20
N ARG A 238 -1.74 -4.09 11.49
CA ARG A 238 -0.32 -3.93 11.18
C ARG A 238 0.20 -2.55 11.56
N ILE A 239 1.18 -2.55 12.46
CA ILE A 239 1.86 -1.34 12.89
C ILE A 239 3.35 -1.35 12.55
N ARG A 240 3.89 -0.15 12.39
CA ARG A 240 5.32 0.07 12.17
C ARG A 240 5.83 1.28 12.95
N ILE A 241 6.98 1.14 13.59
CA ILE A 241 7.70 2.26 14.19
C ILE A 241 8.32 3.08 13.06
N SER A 242 8.00 4.36 13.02
CA SER A 242 8.53 5.32 12.05
C SER A 242 9.65 6.16 12.67
N SER A 243 10.37 6.89 11.82
CA SER A 243 11.31 7.94 12.24
C SER A 243 12.54 7.43 13.01
N CYS A 244 12.84 6.13 12.94
CA CYS A 244 14.07 5.54 13.45
C CYS A 244 15.31 6.18 12.83
N GLY A 245 16.42 6.25 13.57
CA GLY A 245 17.68 6.84 13.11
C GLY A 245 17.78 8.36 13.23
N ILE A 246 16.66 9.09 13.39
CA ILE A 246 16.71 10.55 13.53
C ILE A 246 17.33 10.96 14.86
N VAL A 247 16.90 10.37 15.97
CA VAL A 247 17.44 10.74 17.30
C VAL A 247 18.92 10.41 17.38
N ASP A 248 19.35 9.33 16.75
CA ASP A 248 20.75 8.92 16.65
C ASP A 248 21.62 10.00 15.98
N VAL A 249 21.12 10.63 14.91
CA VAL A 249 21.82 11.73 14.21
C VAL A 249 21.72 13.05 14.98
N LEU A 250 20.55 13.36 15.55
CA LEU A 250 20.32 14.63 16.25
C LEU A 250 21.07 14.73 17.58
N THR A 251 21.23 13.61 18.27
CA THR A 251 21.89 13.50 19.58
C THR A 251 23.15 12.65 19.51
N PHE A 252 23.80 12.64 18.34
CA PHE A 252 24.98 11.81 18.10
C PHE A 252 26.06 12.08 19.14
N ASP A 253 26.50 11.01 19.80
CA ASP A 253 27.62 10.99 20.72
C ASP A 253 28.40 9.68 20.49
N ALA A 254 29.72 9.80 20.37
CA ALA A 254 30.61 8.67 20.12
C ALA A 254 30.71 7.71 21.32
N ARG A 255 30.35 8.14 22.53
CA ARG A 255 30.43 7.34 23.77
C ARG A 255 29.07 7.12 24.41
N GLN A 256 28.08 6.71 23.62
CA GLN A 256 26.76 6.35 24.15
C GLN A 256 26.78 5.00 24.86
N ASP A 257 26.16 4.95 26.03
CA ASP A 257 25.84 3.68 26.70
C ASP A 257 24.61 3.05 26.05
N MET A 258 24.85 2.06 25.19
CA MET A 258 23.78 1.37 24.46
C MET A 258 22.82 0.66 25.40
N ALA A 259 23.30 0.10 26.53
CA ALA A 259 22.43 -0.59 27.47
C ALA A 259 21.43 0.39 28.09
N LEU A 260 21.86 1.61 28.41
CA LEU A 260 20.98 2.66 28.91
C LEU A 260 19.91 3.04 27.88
N LEU A 261 20.29 3.25 26.63
CA LEU A 261 19.33 3.58 25.54
C LEU A 261 18.30 2.46 25.33
N GLN A 262 18.72 1.20 25.40
CA GLN A 262 17.82 0.06 25.31
C GLN A 262 16.85 -0.02 26.50
N GLN A 263 17.27 0.39 27.70
CA GLN A 263 16.37 0.53 28.86
C GLN A 263 15.35 1.65 28.67
N GLU A 264 15.76 2.77 28.07
CA GLU A 264 14.86 3.88 27.74
C GLU A 264 13.79 3.47 26.72
N ASP A 265 14.12 2.63 25.74
CA ASP A 265 13.15 2.06 24.80
C ASP A 265 12.03 1.31 25.52
N LEU A 266 12.38 0.46 26.49
CA LEU A 266 11.40 -0.29 27.27
C LEU A 266 10.50 0.65 28.08
N VAL A 267 11.06 1.72 28.65
CA VAL A 267 10.27 2.74 29.36
C VAL A 267 9.31 3.43 28.40
N MET A 268 9.78 3.90 27.24
CA MET A 268 8.96 4.54 26.21
C MET A 268 7.83 3.64 25.74
N PHE A 269 8.11 2.35 25.56
CA PHE A 269 7.10 1.35 25.23
C PHE A 269 6.03 1.22 26.33
N GLY A 270 6.44 1.15 27.60
CA GLY A 270 5.49 1.18 28.71
C GLY A 270 4.63 2.45 28.71
N ARG A 271 5.23 3.62 28.46
CA ARG A 271 4.49 4.90 28.34
C ARG A 271 3.46 4.86 27.22
N LEU A 272 3.81 4.28 26.09
CA LEU A 272 2.90 4.11 24.95
C LEU A 272 1.69 3.24 25.35
N ILE A 273 1.90 2.11 26.04
CA ILE A 273 0.80 1.24 26.49
C ILE A 273 -0.13 2.00 27.44
N PHE A 274 0.42 2.69 28.46
CA PHE A 274 -0.40 3.52 29.35
C PHE A 274 -1.18 4.60 28.58
N ALA A 275 -0.55 5.24 27.60
CA ALA A 275 -1.20 6.26 26.80
C ALA A 275 -2.39 5.73 26.00
N LEU A 276 -2.27 4.52 25.43
CA LEU A 276 -3.36 3.85 24.72
C LEU A 276 -4.47 3.40 25.67
N CYS A 277 -4.12 2.75 26.78
CA CYS A 277 -5.10 2.25 27.75
C CYS A 277 -5.93 3.37 28.39
N CYS A 278 -5.33 4.54 28.60
CA CYS A 278 -5.97 5.69 29.22
C CYS A 278 -6.47 6.74 28.20
N SER A 279 -6.30 6.50 26.90
CA SER A 279 -6.55 7.47 25.81
C SER A 279 -5.94 8.86 26.10
N ASN A 280 -4.73 8.89 26.69
CA ASN A 280 -4.10 10.12 27.17
C ASN A 280 -2.58 10.00 27.20
N ILE A 281 -1.87 10.84 26.43
CA ILE A 281 -0.40 10.85 26.36
C ILE A 281 0.25 11.14 27.74
N ALA A 282 -0.42 11.94 28.59
CA ALA A 282 0.08 12.33 29.90
C ALA A 282 -0.31 11.34 31.02
N ALA A 283 -0.80 10.13 30.69
CA ALA A 283 -1.31 9.16 31.67
C ALA A 283 -0.34 8.88 32.83
N ILE A 284 0.95 8.73 32.54
CA ILE A 284 1.98 8.46 33.55
C ILE A 284 2.20 9.62 34.54
N GLY A 285 1.78 10.85 34.20
CA GLY A 285 1.80 11.98 35.13
C GLY A 285 0.96 11.72 36.38
N ASN A 286 -0.04 10.83 36.30
CA ASN A 286 -0.78 10.33 37.45
C ASN A 286 -0.85 8.78 37.39
N MET A 287 0.24 8.14 37.78
CA MET A 287 0.39 6.69 37.73
C MET A 287 -0.74 5.95 38.47
N GLN A 288 -1.18 6.44 39.63
CA GLN A 288 -2.25 5.79 40.39
C GLN A 288 -3.54 5.72 39.57
N LYS A 289 -3.97 6.86 39.02
CA LYS A 289 -5.18 6.92 38.17
C LYS A 289 -5.02 6.04 36.93
N ALA A 290 -3.84 6.04 36.31
CA ALA A 290 -3.59 5.22 35.13
C ALA A 290 -3.73 3.73 35.44
N VAL A 291 -3.12 3.26 36.52
CA VAL A 291 -3.21 1.86 36.98
C VAL A 291 -4.65 1.47 37.34
N ASP A 292 -5.41 2.37 37.96
CA ASP A 292 -6.83 2.15 38.26
C ASP A 292 -7.66 2.00 36.97
N THR A 293 -7.37 2.81 35.95
CA THR A 293 -8.00 2.68 34.62
C THR A 293 -7.65 1.35 33.96
N LEU A 294 -6.39 0.93 33.98
CA LEU A 294 -5.97 -0.37 33.44
C LEU A 294 -6.69 -1.52 34.15
N SER A 295 -6.74 -1.49 35.49
CA SER A 295 -7.35 -2.55 36.30
C SER A 295 -8.86 -2.69 36.09
N LYS A 296 -9.54 -1.61 35.65
CA LYS A 296 -10.98 -1.62 35.37
C LYS A 296 -11.32 -2.13 33.97
N ASN A 297 -10.44 -1.88 32.99
CA ASN A 297 -10.78 -2.03 31.57
C ASN A 297 -9.99 -3.12 30.84
N TYR A 298 -8.90 -3.62 31.42
CA TYR A 298 -8.00 -4.59 30.79
C TYR A 298 -7.63 -5.71 31.77
N THR A 299 -7.15 -6.83 31.23
CA THR A 299 -6.66 -7.95 32.05
C THR A 299 -5.44 -7.58 32.89
N ASN A 300 -5.20 -8.40 33.94
CA ASN A 300 -3.99 -8.28 34.76
C ASN A 300 -2.70 -8.47 33.94
N ASP A 301 -2.74 -9.25 32.86
CA ASP A 301 -1.58 -9.47 31.99
C ASP A 301 -1.11 -8.15 31.35
N VAL A 302 -2.04 -7.37 30.78
CA VAL A 302 -1.74 -6.04 30.19
C VAL A 302 -1.15 -5.13 31.26
N LYS A 303 -1.77 -5.10 32.44
CA LYS A 303 -1.31 -4.29 33.58
C LYS A 303 0.11 -4.67 34.01
N ASN A 304 0.39 -5.96 34.12
CA ASN A 304 1.70 -6.47 34.53
C ASN A 304 2.77 -6.11 33.50
N VAL A 305 2.49 -6.26 32.20
CA VAL A 305 3.39 -5.85 31.12
C VAL A 305 3.65 -4.35 31.15
N ALA A 306 2.60 -3.53 31.24
CA ALA A 306 2.73 -2.07 31.27
C ALA A 306 3.57 -1.60 32.47
N LEU A 307 3.33 -2.18 33.66
CA LEU A 307 4.08 -1.87 34.87
C LEU A 307 5.54 -2.32 34.76
N PHE A 308 5.79 -3.56 34.32
CA PHE A 308 7.15 -4.09 34.11
C PHE A 308 7.99 -3.14 33.24
N LEU A 309 7.42 -2.66 32.12
CA LEU A 309 8.11 -1.77 31.19
C LEU A 309 8.49 -0.41 31.79
N VAL A 310 7.71 0.11 32.75
CA VAL A 310 8.01 1.41 33.41
C VAL A 310 8.80 1.30 34.72
N THR A 311 9.10 0.08 35.19
CA THR A 311 9.97 -0.12 36.36
C THR A 311 11.36 0.48 36.15
N LYS A 312 12.08 0.73 37.25
CA LYS A 312 13.47 1.19 37.17
C LYS A 312 14.35 0.17 36.42
N PRO A 313 15.38 0.61 35.68
CA PRO A 313 16.35 -0.30 35.07
C PRO A 313 16.91 -1.29 36.09
N GLY A 314 17.06 -2.54 35.67
CA GLY A 314 17.57 -3.62 36.50
C GLY A 314 17.97 -4.82 35.65
N PRO A 315 18.72 -5.78 36.21
CA PRO A 315 19.25 -6.92 35.45
C PRO A 315 18.16 -7.82 34.85
N HIS A 316 16.96 -7.84 35.46
CA HIS A 316 15.80 -8.59 34.97
C HIS A 316 14.88 -7.79 34.04
N LYS A 317 15.24 -6.54 33.72
CA LYS A 317 14.47 -5.71 32.80
C LYS A 317 15.13 -5.75 31.43
N SER A 318 14.73 -6.69 30.59
CA SER A 318 15.23 -6.81 29.22
C SER A 318 14.09 -7.12 28.27
N ILE A 319 14.33 -6.94 26.97
CA ILE A 319 13.38 -7.41 25.96
C ILE A 319 13.11 -8.92 26.06
N GLY A 320 14.11 -9.75 26.41
CA GLY A 320 13.94 -11.20 26.62
C GLY A 320 12.88 -11.54 27.68
N HIS A 321 13.03 -10.99 28.90
CA HIS A 321 12.02 -11.14 29.96
C HIS A 321 10.61 -10.66 29.56
N LEU A 322 10.49 -9.65 28.68
CA LEU A 322 9.17 -9.28 28.15
C LEU A 322 8.58 -10.40 27.29
N PHE A 323 9.39 -11.05 26.46
CA PHE A 323 8.96 -12.20 25.65
C PHE A 323 8.48 -13.36 26.52
N ASP A 324 9.10 -13.59 27.69
CA ASP A 324 8.63 -14.58 28.66
C ASP A 324 7.21 -14.24 29.18
N MET A 325 6.91 -12.95 29.39
CA MET A 325 5.59 -12.49 29.83
C MET A 325 4.50 -12.60 28.75
N ILE A 326 4.86 -12.42 27.47
CA ILE A 326 3.89 -12.38 26.35
C ILE A 326 3.86 -13.65 25.52
N GLY A 327 4.63 -14.69 25.88
CA GLY A 327 4.89 -15.86 25.05
C GLY A 327 3.64 -16.56 24.50
N SER A 328 2.58 -16.72 25.31
CA SER A 328 1.32 -17.33 24.90
C SER A 328 0.56 -16.52 23.83
N ARG A 329 0.82 -15.21 23.73
CA ARG A 329 0.18 -14.32 22.75
C ARG A 329 0.86 -14.37 21.39
N LEU A 330 2.13 -14.80 21.33
CA LEU A 330 2.91 -14.86 20.09
C LEU A 330 2.28 -15.83 19.08
N LEU A 331 1.83 -17.00 19.54
CA LEU A 331 1.18 -17.99 18.68
C LEU A 331 -0.10 -17.42 18.03
N ILE A 332 -0.88 -16.65 18.80
CA ILE A 332 -2.12 -16.05 18.29
C ILE A 332 -1.84 -14.98 17.22
N GLU A 333 -0.71 -14.27 17.31
CA GLU A 333 -0.30 -13.34 16.25
C GLU A 333 0.30 -14.08 15.05
N MET A 334 1.01 -15.19 15.27
CA MET A 334 1.51 -16.04 14.19
C MET A 334 0.36 -16.65 13.36
N ASP A 335 -0.69 -17.14 14.03
CA ASP A 335 -1.89 -17.67 13.40
C ASP A 335 -2.61 -16.58 12.57
N GLU A 336 -2.75 -15.37 13.11
CA GLU A 336 -3.36 -14.24 12.37
C GLU A 336 -2.51 -13.83 11.15
N MET A 337 -1.19 -13.92 11.24
CA MET A 337 -0.29 -13.69 10.10
C MET A 337 -0.50 -14.73 9.00
N GLN A 338 -0.60 -16.03 9.34
CA GLN A 338 -0.89 -17.09 8.37
C GLN A 338 -2.28 -16.91 7.74
N ASN A 339 -3.30 -16.67 8.55
CA ASN A 339 -4.66 -16.37 8.07
C ASN A 339 -4.72 -15.10 7.19
N SER A 340 -3.82 -14.14 7.41
CA SER A 340 -3.69 -12.98 6.53
C SER A 340 -3.06 -13.32 5.18
N VAL A 341 -2.13 -14.29 5.13
CA VAL A 341 -1.55 -14.76 3.87
C VAL A 341 -2.60 -15.54 3.08
N ASP A 342 -3.31 -16.48 3.70
CA ASP A 342 -4.36 -17.26 3.04
C ASP A 342 -5.46 -16.36 2.44
N ARG A 343 -5.87 -15.31 3.19
CA ARG A 343 -6.79 -14.29 2.67
C ARG A 343 -6.21 -13.56 1.47
N LEU A 344 -4.94 -13.13 1.53
CA LEU A 344 -4.31 -12.44 0.41
C LEU A 344 -4.19 -13.33 -0.83
N GLU A 345 -3.84 -14.61 -0.65
CA GLU A 345 -3.74 -15.57 -1.75
C GLU A 345 -5.11 -15.84 -2.38
N SER A 346 -6.16 -15.98 -1.56
CA SER A 346 -7.54 -16.14 -2.06
C SER A 346 -7.99 -14.95 -2.91
N GLU A 347 -7.65 -13.72 -2.50
CA GLU A 347 -7.97 -12.51 -3.27
C GLU A 347 -7.08 -12.37 -4.52
N LEU A 348 -5.82 -12.83 -4.46
CA LEU A 348 -4.94 -12.82 -5.63
C LEU A 348 -5.36 -13.86 -6.67
N MET A 349 -5.90 -14.99 -6.23
CA MET A 349 -6.44 -16.04 -7.10
C MET A 349 -7.62 -15.54 -7.93
N SER A 350 -8.51 -14.70 -7.38
CA SER A 350 -9.62 -14.13 -8.16
C SER A 350 -9.08 -13.17 -9.24
N GLU A 351 -8.07 -12.37 -8.93
CA GLU A 351 -7.45 -11.45 -9.90
C GLU A 351 -6.58 -12.16 -10.95
N LEU A 352 -6.02 -13.33 -10.64
CA LEU A 352 -5.29 -14.14 -11.63
C LEU A 352 -6.20 -14.48 -12.82
N GLU A 353 -7.41 -14.96 -12.55
CA GLU A 353 -8.39 -15.28 -13.59
C GLU A 353 -8.80 -14.03 -14.37
N ASN A 354 -9.08 -12.92 -13.69
CA ASN A 354 -9.37 -11.64 -14.35
C ASN A 354 -8.22 -11.20 -15.27
N SER A 355 -6.96 -11.37 -14.86
CA SER A 355 -5.79 -11.04 -15.68
C SER A 355 -5.72 -11.88 -16.97
N ARG A 356 -6.07 -13.16 -16.90
CA ARG A 356 -6.07 -14.08 -18.05
C ARG A 356 -7.16 -13.69 -19.03
N LEU A 357 -8.35 -13.41 -18.51
CA LEU A 357 -9.52 -13.01 -19.29
C LEU A 357 -9.30 -11.66 -19.98
N VAL A 358 -8.69 -10.67 -19.32
CA VAL A 358 -8.34 -9.39 -19.97
C VAL A 358 -7.40 -9.60 -21.16
N ARG A 359 -6.38 -10.45 -21.03
CA ARG A 359 -5.48 -10.77 -22.16
C ARG A 359 -6.24 -11.41 -23.32
N LEU A 360 -7.16 -12.32 -23.02
CA LEU A 360 -7.98 -13.00 -24.03
C LEU A 360 -8.96 -12.04 -24.72
N LEU A 361 -9.62 -11.17 -23.96
CA LEU A 361 -10.51 -10.12 -24.48
C LEU A 361 -9.75 -9.13 -25.36
N CYS A 362 -8.55 -8.70 -24.97
CA CYS A 362 -7.69 -7.88 -25.81
C CYS A 362 -7.33 -8.61 -27.11
N LYS A 363 -6.99 -9.91 -27.03
CA LYS A 363 -6.69 -10.73 -28.21
C LYS A 363 -7.88 -10.81 -29.17
N MET A 364 -9.09 -11.05 -28.65
CA MET A 364 -10.32 -11.00 -29.45
C MET A 364 -10.53 -9.60 -30.05
N GLY A 365 -10.31 -8.54 -29.27
CA GLY A 365 -10.42 -7.14 -29.70
C GLY A 365 -9.46 -6.78 -30.85
N PHE A 366 -8.24 -7.31 -30.86
CA PHE A 366 -7.29 -7.10 -31.97
C PHE A 366 -7.70 -7.85 -33.25
N ILE A 367 -8.40 -8.97 -33.13
CA ILE A 367 -8.83 -9.80 -34.26
C ILE A 367 -10.14 -9.29 -34.87
N ASN A 368 -11.10 -8.95 -34.00
CA ASN A 368 -12.46 -8.63 -34.39
C ASN A 368 -12.55 -7.29 -35.14
N GLU A 369 -13.39 -7.25 -36.18
CA GLU A 369 -13.94 -6.02 -36.79
C GLU A 369 -12.89 -4.97 -37.20
N ARG A 370 -11.75 -5.42 -37.75
CA ARG A 370 -10.70 -4.51 -38.23
C ARG A 370 -11.19 -3.64 -39.41
N PRO A 371 -11.01 -2.29 -39.34
CA PRO A 371 -11.56 -1.35 -40.32
C PRO A 371 -10.98 -1.51 -41.73
N GLU A 372 -9.72 -1.91 -41.82
CA GLU A 372 -8.99 -2.17 -43.08
C GLU A 372 -9.68 -3.20 -43.98
N PHE A 373 -10.51 -4.06 -43.38
CA PHE A 373 -11.21 -5.15 -44.07
C PHE A 373 -12.72 -4.93 -44.16
N VAL A 374 -13.22 -3.74 -43.83
CA VAL A 374 -14.67 -3.40 -43.93
C VAL A 374 -15.17 -3.47 -45.37
N HIS A 375 -14.30 -3.20 -46.34
CA HIS A 375 -14.58 -3.36 -47.77
C HIS A 375 -14.16 -4.72 -48.34
N GLU A 376 -13.64 -5.61 -47.48
CA GLU A 376 -13.37 -7.02 -47.80
C GLU A 376 -14.27 -7.93 -46.94
N PRO A 377 -15.56 -8.10 -47.30
CA PRO A 377 -16.49 -8.92 -46.53
C PRO A 377 -15.96 -10.33 -46.23
N ARG A 378 -15.12 -10.87 -47.14
CA ARG A 378 -14.50 -12.20 -47.02
C ARG A 378 -13.55 -12.34 -45.83
N TRP A 379 -12.95 -11.26 -45.33
CA TRP A 379 -11.99 -11.34 -44.23
C TRP A 379 -12.62 -11.92 -42.95
N SER A 380 -13.82 -11.48 -42.61
CA SER A 380 -14.54 -11.98 -41.42
C SER A 380 -15.43 -13.20 -41.70
N GLU A 381 -15.60 -13.57 -42.98
CA GLU A 381 -16.54 -14.59 -43.47
C GLU A 381 -15.84 -15.86 -43.99
N THR A 382 -14.53 -16.01 -43.77
CA THR A 382 -13.78 -17.20 -44.23
C THR A 382 -12.83 -17.76 -43.17
N GLY A 383 -12.73 -19.10 -43.13
CA GLY A 383 -11.76 -19.85 -42.29
C GLY A 383 -11.87 -19.61 -40.79
N ASP A 384 -10.73 -19.62 -40.10
CA ASP A 384 -10.58 -19.43 -38.65
C ASP A 384 -11.29 -18.18 -38.13
N ARG A 385 -11.29 -17.10 -38.92
CA ARG A 385 -11.87 -15.79 -38.55
C ARG A 385 -13.40 -15.85 -38.43
N TYR A 386 -14.04 -16.65 -39.28
CA TYR A 386 -15.49 -16.86 -39.22
C TYR A 386 -15.88 -17.61 -37.93
N ILE A 387 -15.11 -18.63 -37.54
CA ILE A 387 -15.32 -19.35 -36.27
C ILE A 387 -15.18 -18.40 -35.07
N ILE A 388 -14.17 -17.52 -35.08
CA ILE A 388 -13.96 -16.52 -34.01
C ILE A 388 -15.12 -15.52 -33.95
N LYS A 389 -15.62 -15.06 -35.11
CA LYS A 389 -16.77 -14.16 -35.20
C LYS A 389 -18.03 -14.79 -34.61
N LEU A 390 -18.35 -16.03 -35.00
CA LEU A 390 -19.50 -16.73 -34.45
C LEU A 390 -19.35 -17.02 -32.95
N PHE A 391 -18.13 -17.36 -32.50
CA PHE A 391 -17.86 -17.54 -31.08
C PHE A 391 -18.07 -16.25 -30.28
N ARG A 392 -17.61 -15.10 -30.80
CA ARG A 392 -17.90 -13.80 -30.18
C ARG A 392 -19.41 -13.57 -30.06
N ASP A 393 -20.18 -13.83 -31.11
CA ASP A 393 -21.63 -13.67 -31.07
C ASP A 393 -22.27 -14.63 -30.05
N TYR A 394 -21.82 -15.89 -29.96
CA TYR A 394 -22.22 -16.87 -28.95
C TYR A 394 -21.94 -16.41 -27.50
N VAL A 395 -20.83 -15.71 -27.28
CA VAL A 395 -20.43 -15.26 -25.93
C VAL A 395 -21.09 -13.95 -25.54
N PHE A 396 -21.12 -12.95 -26.42
CA PHE A 396 -21.47 -11.57 -26.05
C PHE A 396 -22.81 -11.09 -26.59
N HIS A 397 -23.38 -11.75 -27.59
CA HIS A 397 -24.60 -11.32 -28.28
C HIS A 397 -25.75 -12.31 -28.09
N GLN A 398 -25.87 -12.88 -26.88
CA GLN A 398 -26.98 -13.76 -26.54
C GLN A 398 -28.31 -13.02 -26.55
N VAL A 399 -29.36 -13.70 -27.01
CA VAL A 399 -30.75 -13.22 -26.95
C VAL A 399 -31.63 -14.28 -26.28
N ASP A 400 -32.70 -13.84 -25.62
CA ASP A 400 -33.72 -14.74 -25.07
C ASP A 400 -34.72 -15.20 -26.15
N GLU A 401 -35.70 -16.02 -25.77
CA GLU A 401 -36.75 -16.53 -26.67
C GLU A 401 -37.59 -15.42 -27.32
N ASN A 402 -37.59 -14.21 -26.75
CA ASN A 402 -38.32 -13.04 -27.25
C ASN A 402 -37.42 -12.09 -28.07
N GLY A 403 -36.14 -12.44 -28.27
CA GLY A 403 -35.16 -11.62 -28.98
C GLY A 403 -34.55 -10.49 -28.13
N ASN A 404 -34.78 -10.46 -26.81
CA ASN A 404 -34.17 -9.45 -25.95
C ASN A 404 -32.70 -9.80 -25.64
N PRO A 405 -31.79 -8.82 -25.57
CA PRO A 405 -30.39 -9.08 -25.26
C PRO A 405 -30.21 -9.62 -23.84
N VAL A 406 -29.41 -10.69 -23.72
CA VAL A 406 -29.06 -11.34 -22.45
C VAL A 406 -27.66 -10.91 -22.02
N VAL A 407 -27.57 -10.21 -20.88
CA VAL A 407 -26.30 -9.78 -20.28
C VAL A 407 -25.98 -10.67 -19.07
N ASN A 408 -25.34 -11.81 -19.33
CA ASN A 408 -25.00 -12.80 -18.31
C ASN A 408 -23.46 -12.95 -18.19
N LEU A 409 -22.87 -12.35 -17.17
CA LEU A 409 -21.43 -12.44 -16.97
C LEU A 409 -20.96 -13.86 -16.63
N SER A 410 -21.75 -14.66 -15.91
CA SER A 410 -21.37 -16.05 -15.60
C SER A 410 -21.20 -16.88 -16.87
N HIS A 411 -22.04 -16.65 -17.90
CA HIS A 411 -21.87 -17.26 -19.22
C HIS A 411 -20.56 -16.83 -19.88
N VAL A 412 -20.33 -15.51 -19.93
CA VAL A 412 -19.12 -14.93 -20.54
C VAL A 412 -17.86 -15.48 -19.89
N LEU A 413 -17.76 -15.41 -18.56
CA LEU A 413 -16.59 -15.89 -17.82
C LEU A 413 -16.38 -17.39 -18.04
N THR A 414 -17.44 -18.19 -17.98
CA THR A 414 -17.34 -19.64 -18.22
C THR A 414 -16.82 -19.97 -19.61
N CYS A 415 -17.35 -19.31 -20.65
CA CYS A 415 -16.92 -19.53 -22.03
C CYS A 415 -15.47 -19.11 -22.25
N LEU A 416 -15.08 -17.94 -21.72
CA LEU A 416 -13.70 -17.44 -21.85
C LEU A 416 -12.70 -18.29 -21.05
N SER A 417 -13.06 -18.78 -19.86
CA SER A 417 -12.22 -19.72 -19.10
C SER A 417 -12.05 -21.05 -19.83
N LYS A 418 -13.11 -21.60 -20.45
CA LYS A 418 -13.04 -22.82 -21.27
C LYS A 418 -12.19 -22.62 -22.53
N LEU A 419 -12.32 -21.46 -23.17
CA LEU A 419 -11.49 -21.06 -24.31
C LEU A 419 -10.02 -20.91 -23.92
N ASP A 420 -9.73 -20.27 -22.78
CA ASP A 420 -8.35 -20.12 -22.31
C ASP A 420 -7.74 -21.47 -21.91
N ALA A 421 -8.51 -22.36 -21.31
CA ALA A 421 -8.07 -23.73 -21.03
C ALA A 421 -7.93 -24.58 -22.31
N GLY A 422 -8.67 -24.27 -23.38
CA GLY A 422 -8.72 -25.05 -24.61
C GLY A 422 -9.35 -26.43 -24.38
N THR A 423 -10.53 -26.47 -23.75
CA THR A 423 -11.21 -27.74 -23.41
C THR A 423 -11.74 -28.45 -24.67
N ASP A 424 -11.91 -29.78 -24.57
CA ASP A 424 -12.51 -30.59 -25.65
C ASP A 424 -14.05 -30.50 -25.69
N GLU A 425 -14.67 -29.71 -24.80
CA GLU A 425 -16.12 -29.46 -24.81
C GLU A 425 -16.53 -28.79 -26.11
N ARG A 426 -17.57 -29.31 -26.75
CA ARG A 426 -18.11 -28.82 -28.02
C ARG A 426 -19.32 -27.94 -27.81
N ILE A 427 -19.35 -26.83 -28.52
CA ILE A 427 -20.48 -25.90 -28.58
C ILE A 427 -20.98 -25.77 -30.01
N MET A 428 -22.25 -25.41 -30.14
CA MET A 428 -22.87 -25.12 -31.43
C MET A 428 -22.85 -23.61 -31.67
N LEU A 429 -22.19 -23.19 -32.75
CA LEU A 429 -22.13 -21.82 -33.22
C LEU A 429 -23.08 -21.66 -34.40
N VAL A 430 -23.98 -20.68 -34.32
CA VAL A 430 -25.02 -20.44 -35.33
C VAL A 430 -24.75 -19.10 -36.02
N SER A 431 -24.85 -19.08 -37.35
CA SER A 431 -24.75 -17.84 -38.13
C SER A 431 -25.94 -16.92 -37.87
N ARG A 432 -25.76 -15.62 -38.13
CA ARG A 432 -26.80 -14.61 -37.86
C ARG A 432 -28.05 -14.75 -38.72
N ASP A 433 -27.92 -15.37 -39.89
CA ASP A 433 -29.03 -15.71 -40.78
C ASP A 433 -29.68 -17.05 -40.42
N GLU A 434 -29.19 -17.73 -39.37
CA GLU A 434 -29.63 -19.04 -38.90
C GLU A 434 -29.51 -20.17 -39.94
N GLN A 435 -28.77 -19.94 -41.03
CA GLN A 435 -28.64 -20.90 -42.12
C GLN A 435 -27.47 -21.88 -41.93
N SER A 436 -26.50 -21.54 -41.08
CA SER A 436 -25.28 -22.34 -40.86
C SER A 436 -25.07 -22.62 -39.38
N CYS A 437 -24.84 -23.90 -39.04
CA CYS A 437 -24.48 -24.35 -37.70
C CYS A 437 -23.12 -25.07 -37.75
N LEU A 438 -22.20 -24.67 -36.89
CA LEU A 438 -20.90 -25.31 -36.72
C LEU A 438 -20.80 -25.88 -35.31
N VAL A 439 -20.39 -27.15 -35.20
CA VAL A 439 -20.08 -27.78 -33.90
C VAL A 439 -18.56 -27.83 -33.75
N VAL A 440 -18.03 -27.03 -32.83
CA VAL A 440 -16.59 -26.86 -32.61
C VAL A 440 -16.26 -26.96 -31.13
N SER A 441 -15.07 -27.47 -30.81
CA SER A 441 -14.52 -27.50 -29.45
C SER A 441 -13.84 -26.20 -29.08
N TYR A 442 -13.80 -25.87 -27.78
CA TYR A 442 -13.03 -24.72 -27.29
C TYR A 442 -11.54 -24.80 -27.66
N LYS A 443 -10.98 -26.01 -27.74
CA LYS A 443 -9.63 -26.27 -28.23
C LYS A 443 -9.41 -25.83 -29.68
N GLU A 444 -10.35 -26.14 -30.58
CA GLU A 444 -10.29 -25.72 -31.99
C GLU A 444 -10.45 -24.20 -32.12
N ILE A 445 -11.36 -23.60 -31.35
CA ILE A 445 -11.55 -22.13 -31.33
C ILE A 445 -10.26 -21.44 -30.85
N LYS A 446 -9.63 -21.96 -29.79
CA LYS A 446 -8.35 -21.44 -29.28
C LYS A 446 -7.27 -21.49 -30.36
N ALA A 447 -7.14 -22.61 -31.08
CA ALA A 447 -6.19 -22.75 -32.17
C ALA A 447 -6.43 -21.72 -33.29
N CYS A 448 -7.69 -21.50 -33.68
CA CYS A 448 -8.07 -20.48 -34.65
C CYS A 448 -7.65 -19.06 -34.18
N MET A 449 -7.90 -18.74 -32.91
CA MET A 449 -7.52 -17.45 -32.32
C MET A 449 -6.01 -17.25 -32.24
N ASP A 450 -5.26 -18.29 -31.86
CA ASP A 450 -3.80 -18.24 -31.74
C ASP A 450 -3.14 -18.07 -33.11
N SER A 451 -3.61 -18.80 -34.11
CA SER A 451 -3.20 -18.69 -35.52
C SER A 451 -3.45 -17.28 -36.04
N THR A 452 -4.70 -16.81 -35.96
CA THR A 452 -5.10 -15.50 -36.48
C THR A 452 -4.34 -14.34 -35.82
N PHE A 453 -4.15 -14.39 -34.50
CA PHE A 453 -3.38 -13.35 -33.80
C PHE A 453 -1.91 -13.34 -34.19
N SER A 454 -1.31 -14.52 -34.38
CA SER A 454 0.09 -14.64 -34.80
C SER A 454 0.32 -14.04 -36.19
N ASP A 455 -0.62 -14.25 -37.12
CA ASP A 455 -0.58 -13.64 -38.44
C ASP A 455 -0.64 -12.10 -38.37
N LEU A 456 -1.49 -11.55 -37.50
CA LEU A 456 -1.56 -10.10 -37.29
C LEU A 456 -0.25 -9.53 -36.73
N ALA A 457 0.37 -10.21 -35.77
CA ALA A 457 1.63 -9.77 -35.16
C ALA A 457 2.82 -9.80 -36.14
N ARG A 458 2.82 -10.74 -37.09
CA ARG A 458 3.82 -10.79 -38.17
C ARG A 458 3.61 -9.68 -39.19
N GLY A 459 2.36 -9.35 -39.51
CA GLY A 459 2.02 -8.27 -40.43
C GLY A 459 2.41 -6.87 -39.94
N SER A 460 2.56 -6.66 -38.63
CA SER A 460 3.01 -5.37 -38.06
C SER A 460 4.54 -5.23 -37.95
N SER A 461 5.30 -6.28 -38.25
CA SER A 461 6.77 -6.29 -38.25
C SER A 461 7.38 -6.29 -39.66
N SER A 462 6.53 -6.10 -40.67
CA SER A 462 6.87 -5.87 -42.08
C SER A 462 6.51 -4.43 -42.42
#